data_AF-A0A7L3SCJ5-F1
#
_entry.id   AF-A0A7L3SCJ5-F1
#
_cell.length_a   1.000
_cell.length_b   1.000
_cell.length_c   1.000
_cell.angle_alpha   90.00
_cell.angle_beta   90.00
_cell.angle_gamma   90.00
#
_symmetry.space_group_name_H-M   'P 1'
#
loop_
_entity.id
_entity.type
_entity.pdbx_description
1 polymer ?
#
loop_
_entity_poly.entity_id
_entity_poly.type
_entity_poly.pdbx_seq_one_letter_code
_entity_poly.pdbx_strand_id
1 'polypeptide(L)'
;MDPRRSWGALALLCLLLPGGHPDPCQVSIAPQDPVVEFGASLLLNCTSSCRNSSRLDWEVSVTKVGARGPGWVSLSVPNVTDWRLELYCYGVFGDHRPIAATTVYAYRLSPPQIYLEGDVVAGKETRVTCNVSARVAPPDPPDLRLTLAGVGGGLPPSTQRGPRLGLVFTAQPEQHGREVTCEATLRLGGRTLNASAATTLWVW
;
A
#
# COMPACT_ATOMS: atom_id res chain seq x y z
N MET A 1 72.87 -2.07 34.47
CA MET A 1 71.85 -1.34 35.25
C MET A 1 71.36 -0.20 34.36
N ASP A 2 70.10 0.04 34.07
CA ASP A 2 68.81 -0.54 34.43
C ASP A 2 67.79 -0.04 33.36
N PRO A 3 66.58 -0.58 33.27
CA PRO A 3 65.88 -0.86 32.01
C PRO A 3 64.62 0.01 31.88
N ARG A 4 63.70 -0.38 30.97
CA ARG A 4 62.32 0.12 30.74
C ARG A 4 62.26 1.18 29.64
N ARG A 5 62.34 0.77 28.37
CA ARG A 5 61.22 0.21 27.57
C ARG A 5 59.98 1.12 27.68
N SER A 6 60.01 2.21 26.91
CA SER A 6 58.88 3.11 26.68
C SER A 6 57.76 2.37 25.93
N TRP A 7 56.88 1.72 26.68
CA TRP A 7 55.56 1.27 26.23
C TRP A 7 54.56 2.44 26.37
N GLY A 8 54.87 3.59 25.79
CA GLY A 8 54.04 4.81 25.93
C GLY A 8 53.08 5.08 24.77
N ALA A 9 53.24 4.40 23.62
CA ALA A 9 52.60 4.86 22.37
C ALA A 9 51.35 4.09 21.93
N LEU A 10 50.91 3.06 22.66
CA LEU A 10 49.74 2.23 22.28
C LEU A 10 48.47 2.49 23.11
N ALA A 11 48.54 3.27 24.19
CA ALA A 11 47.38 3.52 25.05
C ALA A 11 46.50 4.71 24.62
N LEU A 12 46.98 5.58 23.71
CA LEU A 12 46.27 6.82 23.33
C LEU A 12 45.32 6.67 22.13
N LEU A 13 45.31 5.52 21.43
CA LEU A 13 44.47 5.32 20.25
C LEU A 13 43.07 4.76 20.55
N CYS A 14 42.75 4.43 21.82
CA CYS A 14 41.42 3.92 22.19
C CYS A 14 40.40 5.01 22.58
N LEU A 15 40.81 6.28 22.65
CA LEU A 15 39.93 7.41 23.00
C LEU A 15 39.17 8.01 21.80
N LEU A 16 39.36 7.45 20.60
CA LEU A 16 38.71 7.90 19.36
C LEU A 16 37.61 6.95 18.87
N LEU A 17 37.23 5.93 19.65
CA LEU A 17 36.00 5.21 19.38
C LEU A 17 34.84 6.16 19.73
N PRO A 18 34.04 6.62 18.75
CA PRO A 18 32.83 7.36 19.08
C PRO A 18 32.04 6.48 20.04
N GLY A 19 31.83 6.98 21.26
CA GLY A 19 31.00 6.30 22.25
C GLY A 19 29.65 6.04 21.60
N GLY A 20 29.44 4.78 21.19
CA GLY A 20 28.19 4.31 20.65
C GLY A 20 27.17 4.43 21.76
N HIS A 21 26.49 5.58 21.81
CA HIS A 21 25.29 5.72 22.62
C HIS A 21 24.31 4.71 22.02
N PRO A 22 23.80 3.75 22.82
CA PRO A 22 22.74 2.88 22.32
C PRO A 22 21.61 3.79 21.83
N ASP A 23 21.15 3.59 20.60
CA ASP A 23 20.05 4.38 20.07
C ASP A 23 18.90 4.37 21.08
N PRO A 24 18.31 5.54 21.38
CA PRO A 24 17.18 5.59 22.30
C PRO A 24 16.09 4.67 21.78
N CYS A 25 15.50 3.88 22.67
CA CYS A 25 14.45 2.94 22.30
C CYS A 25 13.26 3.68 21.63
N GLN A 26 12.53 2.99 20.77
CA GLN A 26 11.53 3.60 19.91
C GLN A 26 10.17 2.92 20.07
N VAL A 27 9.15 3.58 19.55
CA VAL A 27 7.85 2.98 19.27
C VAL A 27 7.69 2.86 17.76
N SER A 28 6.96 1.86 17.31
CA SER A 28 6.75 1.61 15.89
C SER A 28 5.31 1.17 15.64
N ILE A 29 4.81 1.54 14.47
CA ILE A 29 3.47 1.22 14.00
C ILE A 29 3.59 0.17 12.89
N ALA A 30 2.75 -0.86 12.97
CA ALA A 30 2.66 -1.91 11.96
C ALA A 30 1.20 -2.16 11.54
N PRO A 31 0.93 -2.45 10.25
CA PRO A 31 1.88 -2.41 9.13
C PRO A 31 2.35 -0.98 8.77
N GLN A 32 3.47 -0.88 8.05
CA GLN A 32 3.90 0.38 7.42
C GLN A 32 3.00 0.72 6.22
N ASP A 33 2.84 2.01 5.94
CA ASP A 33 1.99 2.55 4.87
C ASP A 33 0.59 1.89 4.78
N PRO A 34 -0.20 1.92 5.88
CA PRO A 34 -1.51 1.29 5.89
C PRO A 34 -2.47 1.98 4.91
N VAL A 35 -3.14 1.17 4.09
CA VAL A 35 -4.28 1.57 3.28
C VAL A 35 -5.43 0.60 3.56
N VAL A 36 -6.65 1.09 3.44
CA VAL A 36 -7.85 0.33 3.80
C VAL A 36 -8.99 0.65 2.83
N GLU A 37 -9.81 -0.34 2.51
CA GLU A 37 -11.01 -0.08 1.74
C GLU A 37 -12.01 0.74 2.59
N PHE A 38 -12.64 1.75 1.99
CA PHE A 38 -13.61 2.59 2.67
C PHE A 38 -14.81 1.74 3.14
N GLY A 39 -15.10 1.80 4.43
CA GLY A 39 -16.12 0.99 5.09
C GLY A 39 -15.59 -0.31 5.70
N ALA A 40 -14.34 -0.69 5.41
CA ALA A 40 -13.72 -1.90 5.96
C ALA A 40 -13.12 -1.65 7.36
N SER A 41 -12.77 -2.74 8.03
CA SER A 41 -12.09 -2.70 9.31
C SER A 41 -10.57 -2.51 9.15
N LEU A 42 -9.99 -1.68 10.00
CA LEU A 42 -8.55 -1.45 10.11
C LEU A 42 -8.04 -2.02 11.44
N LEU A 43 -6.91 -2.71 11.40
CA LEU A 43 -6.17 -3.15 12.59
C LEU A 43 -4.71 -2.73 12.47
N LEU A 44 -4.25 -1.93 13.43
CA LEU A 44 -2.85 -1.52 13.56
C LEU A 44 -2.31 -1.98 14.91
N ASN A 45 -1.00 -2.24 14.95
CA ASN A 45 -0.27 -2.52 16.17
C ASN A 45 0.75 -1.43 16.41
N CYS A 46 0.78 -0.93 17.63
CA CYS A 46 1.92 -0.18 18.11
C CYS A 46 2.75 -1.05 19.03
N THR A 47 4.04 -1.11 18.77
CA THR A 47 5.00 -1.88 19.57
C THR A 47 6.10 -0.97 20.08
N SER A 48 6.78 -1.37 21.15
CA SER A 48 7.92 -0.64 21.70
C SER A 48 9.11 -1.55 21.93
N SER A 49 10.31 -1.04 21.60
CA SER A 49 11.59 -1.67 21.96
C SER A 49 12.07 -1.26 23.36
N CYS A 50 11.35 -0.38 24.05
CA CYS A 50 11.73 0.13 25.36
C CYS A 50 11.49 -0.92 26.46
N ARG A 51 12.48 -1.08 27.33
CA ARG A 51 12.33 -1.87 28.57
C ARG A 51 11.55 -1.05 29.60
N ASN A 52 10.78 -1.72 30.45
CA ASN A 52 9.96 -1.14 31.51
C ASN A 52 8.87 -0.18 30.99
N SER A 53 7.77 -0.74 30.48
CA SER A 53 6.63 0.04 29.98
C SER A 53 5.85 0.72 31.10
N SER A 54 5.95 2.05 31.23
CA SER A 54 4.99 2.81 32.06
C SER A 54 3.68 3.05 31.31
N ARG A 55 3.72 3.41 30.02
CA ARG A 55 2.52 3.59 29.18
C ARG A 55 2.89 3.49 27.69
N LEU A 56 2.06 2.79 26.92
CA LEU A 56 2.09 2.73 25.45
C LEU A 56 0.64 2.85 24.98
N ASP A 57 0.33 3.82 24.13
CA ASP A 57 -1.05 4.04 23.69
C ASP A 57 -1.14 4.78 22.35
N TRP A 58 -2.36 4.82 21.81
CA TRP A 58 -2.74 5.52 20.60
C TRP A 58 -3.44 6.84 20.90
N GLU A 59 -3.06 7.88 20.17
CA GLU A 59 -3.75 9.17 20.07
C GLU A 59 -4.41 9.25 18.69
N VAL A 60 -5.75 9.24 18.66
CA VAL A 60 -6.55 9.10 17.43
C VAL A 60 -7.86 9.89 17.56
N SER A 61 -8.40 10.36 16.43
CA SER A 61 -9.69 11.06 16.36
C SER A 61 -10.90 10.12 16.24
N VAL A 62 -10.67 8.81 16.19
CA VAL A 62 -11.70 7.77 16.00
C VAL A 62 -11.90 6.94 17.28
N THR A 63 -13.03 6.25 17.38
CA THR A 63 -13.27 5.33 18.51
C THR A 63 -12.22 4.23 18.54
N LYS A 64 -11.42 4.18 19.61
CA LYS A 64 -10.40 3.17 19.85
C LYS A 64 -11.01 1.93 20.50
N VAL A 65 -10.99 0.81 19.78
CA VAL A 65 -11.22 -0.53 20.33
C VAL A 65 -9.93 -1.32 20.15
N GLY A 66 -9.48 -2.09 21.14
CA GLY A 66 -8.20 -2.78 20.99
C GLY A 66 -7.81 -3.64 22.17
N ALA A 67 -6.81 -4.47 21.94
CA ALA A 67 -6.17 -5.30 22.95
C ALA A 67 -4.82 -4.69 23.33
N ARG A 68 -4.29 -5.13 24.47
CA ARG A 68 -2.96 -4.76 24.93
C ARG A 68 -2.24 -5.97 25.47
N GLY A 69 -0.92 -5.95 25.34
CA GLY A 69 -0.05 -6.95 25.93
C GLY A 69 1.31 -6.34 26.32
N PRO A 70 2.25 -7.17 26.79
CA PRO A 70 3.59 -6.70 27.10
C PRO A 70 4.27 -6.08 25.87
N GLY A 71 4.56 -4.78 25.94
CA GLY A 71 5.28 -4.05 24.89
C GLY A 71 4.48 -3.70 23.64
N TRP A 72 3.16 -3.92 23.61
CA TRP A 72 2.32 -3.57 22.46
C TRP A 72 0.88 -3.21 22.82
N VAL A 73 0.26 -2.41 21.96
CA VAL A 73 -1.16 -2.03 22.02
C VAL A 73 -1.74 -1.96 20.60
N SER A 74 -2.90 -2.58 20.40
CA SER A 74 -3.57 -2.56 19.10
C SER A 74 -4.61 -1.45 19.02
N LEU A 75 -4.85 -0.99 17.80
CA LEU A 75 -5.93 -0.09 17.41
C LEU A 75 -6.79 -0.82 16.37
N SER A 76 -8.04 -1.07 16.70
CA SER A 76 -9.06 -1.60 15.81
C SER A 76 -10.10 -0.53 15.54
N VAL A 77 -10.31 -0.24 14.26
CA VAL A 77 -11.36 0.64 13.75
C VAL A 77 -12.27 -0.23 12.89
N PRO A 78 -13.45 -0.64 13.36
CA PRO A 78 -14.27 -1.64 12.67
C PRO A 78 -14.87 -1.15 11.35
N ASN A 79 -15.08 0.17 11.21
CA ASN A 79 -15.65 0.78 10.03
C ASN A 79 -14.96 2.13 9.75
N VAL A 80 -14.06 2.15 8.78
CA VAL A 80 -13.34 3.37 8.37
C VAL A 80 -14.20 4.20 7.43
N THR A 81 -14.64 5.38 7.90
CA THR A 81 -15.50 6.30 7.13
C THR A 81 -14.82 7.64 6.81
N ASP A 82 -13.64 7.89 7.37
CA ASP A 82 -12.78 9.00 6.99
C ASP A 82 -11.83 8.58 5.87
N TRP A 83 -11.69 9.42 4.85
CA TRP A 83 -10.81 9.14 3.72
C TRP A 83 -9.33 9.18 4.09
N ARG A 84 -8.97 9.99 5.09
CA ARG A 84 -7.61 10.16 5.60
C ARG A 84 -7.66 10.19 7.12
N LEU A 85 -6.88 9.31 7.76
CA LEU A 85 -6.75 9.26 9.22
C LEU A 85 -5.29 9.49 9.60
N GLU A 86 -5.04 10.49 10.43
CA GLU A 86 -3.74 10.74 11.03
C GLU A 86 -3.73 10.11 12.42
N LEU A 87 -2.78 9.21 12.66
CA LEU A 87 -2.72 8.39 13.86
C LEU A 87 -1.34 8.50 14.48
N TYR A 88 -1.30 8.63 15.80
CA TYR A 88 -0.05 8.68 16.55
C TYR A 88 -0.03 7.56 17.57
N CYS A 89 1.06 6.83 17.63
CA CYS A 89 1.38 6.00 18.77
C CYS A 89 2.46 6.67 19.60
N TYR A 90 2.26 6.73 20.90
CA TYR A 90 3.22 7.31 21.83
C TYR A 90 3.54 6.35 22.97
N GLY A 91 4.77 6.45 23.46
CA GLY A 91 5.24 5.77 24.66
C GLY A 91 5.68 6.74 25.74
N VAL A 92 5.58 6.31 26.99
CA VAL A 92 6.10 7.01 28.16
C VAL A 92 7.01 6.04 28.90
N PHE A 93 8.30 6.36 28.99
CA PHE A 93 9.34 5.54 29.62
C PHE A 93 10.27 6.42 30.47
N GLY A 94 9.94 6.65 31.75
CA GLY A 94 10.69 7.59 32.60
C GLY A 94 10.54 9.03 32.11
N ASP A 95 11.62 9.64 31.61
CA ASP A 95 11.62 10.96 30.93
C ASP A 95 11.57 10.87 29.40
N HIS A 96 11.72 9.65 28.85
CA HIS A 96 11.69 9.41 27.41
C HIS A 96 10.25 9.32 26.88
N ARG A 97 9.97 10.01 25.77
CA ARG A 97 8.63 10.12 25.16
C ARG A 97 8.67 9.87 23.64
N PRO A 98 8.94 8.64 23.19
CA PRO A 98 8.99 8.34 21.76
C PRO A 98 7.58 8.38 21.15
N ILE A 99 7.47 8.88 19.92
CA ILE A 99 6.23 8.98 19.15
C ILE A 99 6.49 8.43 17.75
N ALA A 100 5.58 7.59 17.26
CA ALA A 100 5.48 7.19 15.87
C ALA A 100 4.18 7.72 15.28
N ALA A 101 4.24 8.23 14.05
CA ALA A 101 3.07 8.71 13.33
C ALA A 101 2.83 7.85 12.08
N THR A 102 1.56 7.70 11.70
CA THR A 102 1.19 7.13 10.40
C THR A 102 -0.05 7.82 9.87
N THR A 103 -0.22 7.76 8.55
CA THR A 103 -1.43 8.22 7.88
C THR A 103 -2.05 7.04 7.15
N VAL A 104 -3.31 6.75 7.45
CA VAL A 104 -4.09 5.73 6.74
C VAL A 104 -4.88 6.41 5.65
N TYR A 105 -4.75 5.91 4.42
CA TYR A 105 -5.55 6.34 3.29
C TYR A 105 -6.64 5.31 2.99
N ALA A 106 -7.89 5.76 2.99
CA ALA A 106 -9.00 4.94 2.54
C ALA A 106 -9.14 4.99 1.01
N TYR A 107 -9.58 3.89 0.41
CA TYR A 107 -9.83 3.81 -1.03
C TYR A 107 -11.15 3.09 -1.34
N ARG A 108 -11.68 3.34 -2.54
CA ARG A 108 -12.66 2.47 -3.19
C ARG A 108 -12.18 2.18 -4.59
N LEU A 109 -12.15 0.91 -4.96
CA LEU A 109 -11.81 0.45 -6.31
C LEU A 109 -12.89 -0.53 -6.74
N SER A 110 -13.68 -0.19 -7.75
CA SER A 110 -14.66 -1.13 -8.28
C SER A 110 -13.98 -2.23 -9.09
N PRO A 111 -14.63 -3.38 -9.28
CA PRO A 111 -14.28 -4.29 -10.36
C PRO A 111 -14.31 -3.56 -11.72
N PRO A 112 -13.37 -3.83 -12.64
CA PRO A 112 -13.44 -3.32 -13.99
C PRO A 112 -14.69 -3.82 -14.71
N GLN A 113 -15.22 -3.01 -15.61
CA GLN A 113 -16.36 -3.35 -16.45
C GLN A 113 -15.94 -3.28 -17.92
N ILE A 114 -16.11 -4.38 -18.64
CA ILE A 114 -15.74 -4.51 -20.05
C ILE A 114 -17.00 -4.42 -20.90
N TYR A 115 -16.96 -3.57 -21.92
CA TYR A 115 -18.06 -3.29 -22.84
C TYR A 115 -17.58 -3.43 -24.28
N LEU A 116 -18.31 -4.18 -25.10
CA LEU A 116 -18.12 -4.26 -26.55
C LEU A 116 -19.17 -3.38 -27.24
N GLU A 117 -18.72 -2.56 -28.20
CA GLU A 117 -19.63 -1.70 -28.96
C GLU A 117 -20.37 -2.50 -30.03
N GLY A 118 -21.63 -2.85 -29.72
CA GLY A 118 -22.50 -3.60 -30.61
C GLY A 118 -22.03 -5.04 -30.84
N ASP A 119 -22.58 -5.67 -31.88
CA ASP A 119 -22.17 -7.01 -32.28
C ASP A 119 -20.78 -6.97 -32.92
N VAL A 120 -19.92 -7.88 -32.46
CA VAL A 120 -18.56 -8.02 -33.00
C VAL A 120 -18.63 -8.89 -34.25
N VAL A 121 -18.45 -8.28 -35.42
CA VAL A 121 -18.58 -8.95 -36.72
C VAL A 121 -17.19 -9.12 -37.34
N ALA A 122 -16.89 -10.33 -37.85
CA ALA A 122 -15.61 -10.63 -38.48
C ALA A 122 -15.27 -9.66 -39.61
N GLY A 123 -14.02 -9.19 -39.65
CA GLY A 123 -13.51 -8.24 -40.64
C GLY A 123 -13.95 -6.79 -40.43
N LYS A 124 -14.83 -6.51 -39.46
CA LYS A 124 -15.27 -5.15 -39.13
C LYS A 124 -14.45 -4.59 -37.96
N GLU A 125 -14.20 -3.28 -38.00
CA GLU A 125 -13.69 -2.58 -36.82
C GLU A 125 -14.75 -2.50 -35.73
N THR A 126 -14.34 -2.84 -34.51
CA THR A 126 -15.14 -2.71 -33.30
C THR A 126 -14.30 -2.08 -32.20
N ARG A 127 -14.94 -1.66 -31.12
CA ARG A 127 -14.29 -1.08 -29.95
C ARG A 127 -14.66 -1.87 -28.70
N VAL A 128 -13.63 -2.23 -27.95
CA VAL A 128 -13.77 -2.70 -26.57
C VAL A 128 -13.38 -1.57 -25.62
N THR A 129 -14.22 -1.32 -24.62
CA THR A 129 -13.99 -0.33 -23.58
C THR A 129 -13.90 -1.02 -22.23
N CYS A 130 -12.89 -0.69 -21.45
CA CYS A 130 -12.81 -1.02 -20.04
C CYS A 130 -12.97 0.25 -19.20
N ASN A 131 -13.88 0.21 -18.23
CA ASN A 131 -14.12 1.27 -17.26
C ASN A 131 -13.88 0.76 -15.84
N VAL A 132 -13.33 1.60 -14.98
CA VAL A 132 -13.22 1.34 -13.54
C VAL A 132 -13.47 2.62 -12.76
N SER A 133 -14.10 2.51 -11.60
CA SER A 133 -14.21 3.62 -10.66
C SER A 133 -13.18 3.48 -9.55
N ALA A 134 -12.42 4.54 -9.31
CA ALA A 134 -11.47 4.63 -8.22
C ALA A 134 -11.69 5.94 -7.46
N ARG A 135 -11.73 5.87 -6.13
CA ARG A 135 -11.72 7.04 -5.24
C ARG A 135 -10.69 6.81 -4.15
N VAL A 136 -9.89 7.83 -3.87
CA VAL A 136 -8.86 7.83 -2.84
C VAL A 136 -8.91 9.15 -2.07
N ALA A 137 -8.43 9.18 -0.83
CA ALA A 137 -8.03 10.45 -0.23
C ALA A 137 -6.97 11.14 -1.11
N PRO A 138 -6.86 12.48 -1.08
CA PRO A 138 -5.90 13.23 -1.87
C PRO A 138 -4.49 12.58 -1.86
N PRO A 139 -3.83 12.48 -3.04
CA PRO A 139 -4.15 13.18 -4.29
C PRO A 139 -5.28 12.55 -5.11
N ASP A 140 -6.16 13.43 -5.62
CA ASP A 140 -7.18 13.15 -6.64
C ASP A 140 -6.80 13.98 -7.88
N PRO A 141 -6.64 13.40 -9.09
CA PRO A 141 -6.98 12.03 -9.49
C PRO A 141 -6.01 10.94 -9.00
N PRO A 142 -6.51 9.70 -8.77
CA PRO A 142 -5.67 8.57 -8.35
C PRO A 142 -4.65 8.16 -9.42
N ASP A 143 -3.48 7.63 -9.01
CA ASP A 143 -2.53 6.96 -9.92
C ASP A 143 -3.06 5.58 -10.31
N LEU A 144 -4.01 5.61 -11.23
CA LEU A 144 -4.72 4.47 -11.76
C LEU A 144 -4.22 4.15 -13.17
N ARG A 145 -3.96 2.87 -13.43
CA ARG A 145 -3.59 2.33 -14.73
C ARG A 145 -4.52 1.18 -15.10
N LEU A 146 -5.00 1.18 -16.33
CA LEU A 146 -5.75 0.08 -16.92
C LEU A 146 -4.91 -0.62 -17.97
N THR A 147 -4.98 -1.94 -17.99
CA THR A 147 -4.38 -2.81 -19.01
C THR A 147 -5.47 -3.70 -19.57
N LEU A 148 -5.67 -3.71 -20.89
CA LEU A 148 -6.59 -4.61 -21.57
C LEU A 148 -5.82 -5.49 -22.55
N ALA A 149 -6.10 -6.79 -22.51
CA ALA A 149 -5.41 -7.78 -23.32
C ALA A 149 -6.34 -8.94 -23.67
N GLY A 150 -6.08 -9.61 -24.80
CA GLY A 150 -6.74 -10.85 -25.17
C GLY A 150 -5.88 -12.04 -24.77
N VAL A 151 -6.46 -13.02 -24.08
CA VAL A 151 -5.75 -14.24 -23.68
C VAL A 151 -5.33 -15.02 -24.93
N GLY A 152 -4.05 -15.38 -25.01
CA GLY A 152 -3.51 -16.12 -26.16
C GLY A 152 -3.34 -15.29 -27.43
N GLY A 153 -3.20 -13.96 -27.32
CA GLY A 153 -2.92 -13.08 -28.47
C GLY A 153 -4.16 -12.63 -29.23
N GLY A 154 -5.36 -12.85 -28.68
CA GLY A 154 -6.63 -12.44 -29.29
C GLY A 154 -6.81 -10.94 -29.44
N LEU A 155 -6.12 -10.11 -28.64
CA LEU A 155 -6.10 -8.66 -28.77
C LEU A 155 -4.71 -8.13 -28.40
N PRO A 156 -4.21 -7.07 -29.06
CA PRO A 156 -2.96 -6.44 -28.66
C PRO A 156 -3.10 -5.86 -27.24
N PRO A 157 -2.10 -6.06 -26.36
CA PRO A 157 -2.15 -5.50 -25.02
C PRO A 157 -2.08 -3.97 -25.11
N SER A 158 -3.02 -3.29 -24.46
CA SER A 158 -3.11 -1.83 -24.42
C SER A 158 -3.15 -1.35 -22.98
N THR A 159 -2.35 -0.32 -22.68
CA THR A 159 -2.22 0.23 -21.33
C THR A 159 -2.45 1.74 -21.35
N GLN A 160 -3.27 2.25 -20.44
CA GLN A 160 -3.53 3.69 -20.32
C GLN A 160 -3.69 4.10 -18.86
N ARG A 161 -3.35 5.35 -18.55
CA ARG A 161 -3.65 5.95 -17.24
C ARG A 161 -5.08 6.48 -17.21
N GLY A 162 -5.73 6.35 -16.06
CA GLY A 162 -7.06 6.86 -15.80
C GLY A 162 -8.14 5.78 -15.73
N PRO A 163 -9.41 6.19 -15.55
CA PRO A 163 -10.52 5.29 -15.24
C PRO A 163 -11.13 4.59 -16.46
N ARG A 164 -10.65 4.90 -17.66
CA ARG A 164 -11.20 4.38 -18.91
C ARG A 164 -10.10 4.10 -19.91
N LEU A 165 -10.19 2.95 -20.55
CA LEU A 165 -9.35 2.51 -21.65
C LEU A 165 -10.24 2.02 -22.78
N GLY A 166 -10.07 2.55 -23.98
CA GLY A 166 -10.75 2.07 -25.18
C GLY A 166 -9.73 1.53 -26.18
N LEU A 167 -9.99 0.38 -26.75
CA LEU A 167 -9.18 -0.23 -27.81
C LEU A 167 -10.07 -0.51 -29.02
N VAL A 168 -9.67 0.04 -30.17
CA VAL A 168 -10.27 -0.28 -31.47
C VAL A 168 -9.46 -1.40 -32.09
N PHE A 169 -10.14 -2.40 -32.65
CA PHE A 169 -9.50 -3.52 -33.35
C PHE A 169 -10.42 -4.03 -34.46
N THR A 170 -9.82 -4.68 -35.46
CA THR A 170 -10.55 -5.42 -36.49
C THR A 170 -10.80 -6.83 -35.99
N ALA A 171 -12.07 -7.23 -35.87
CA ALA A 171 -12.42 -8.55 -35.37
C ALA A 171 -12.00 -9.65 -36.35
N GLN A 172 -11.48 -10.76 -35.81
CA GLN A 172 -11.00 -11.90 -36.57
C GLN A 172 -11.74 -13.17 -36.10
N PRO A 173 -12.10 -14.11 -37.00
CA PRO A 173 -12.80 -15.35 -36.62
C PRO A 173 -12.08 -16.16 -35.55
N GLU A 174 -10.74 -16.14 -35.51
CA GLU A 174 -9.91 -16.87 -34.55
C GLU A 174 -10.04 -16.34 -33.11
N GLN A 175 -10.61 -15.14 -32.95
CA GLN A 175 -10.88 -14.53 -31.66
C GLN A 175 -12.22 -14.99 -31.06
N HIS A 176 -13.07 -15.70 -31.80
CA HIS A 176 -14.35 -16.21 -31.30
C HIS A 176 -14.12 -17.16 -30.10
N GLY A 177 -14.83 -16.93 -29.00
CA GLY A 177 -14.72 -17.71 -27.77
C GLY A 177 -13.46 -17.41 -26.95
N ARG A 178 -12.61 -16.47 -27.36
CA ARG A 178 -11.42 -16.06 -26.59
C ARG A 178 -11.82 -15.09 -25.48
N GLU A 179 -11.07 -15.13 -24.38
CA GLU A 179 -11.26 -14.17 -23.27
C GLU A 179 -10.49 -12.87 -23.51
N VAL A 180 -11.15 -11.78 -23.16
CA VAL A 180 -10.58 -10.44 -23.03
C VAL A 180 -10.52 -10.11 -21.54
N THR A 181 -9.34 -9.73 -21.06
CA THR A 181 -9.12 -9.33 -19.68
C THR A 181 -8.91 -7.83 -19.60
N CYS A 182 -9.38 -7.22 -18.52
CA CYS A 182 -9.02 -5.89 -18.11
C CYS A 182 -8.50 -5.90 -16.68
N GLU A 183 -7.31 -5.38 -16.48
CA GLU A 183 -6.66 -5.24 -15.18
C GLU A 183 -6.55 -3.77 -14.81
N ALA A 184 -7.00 -3.43 -13.61
CA ALA A 184 -6.85 -2.12 -13.00
C ALA A 184 -5.78 -2.20 -11.90
N THR A 185 -4.80 -1.31 -11.98
CA THR A 185 -3.72 -1.16 -10.99
C THR A 185 -3.80 0.24 -10.41
N LEU A 186 -4.07 0.33 -9.11
CA LEU A 186 -4.14 1.57 -8.35
C LEU A 186 -2.94 1.65 -7.39
N ARG A 187 -2.15 2.72 -7.51
CA ARG A 187 -1.05 2.99 -6.58
C ARG A 187 -1.48 4.01 -5.53
N LEU A 188 -1.30 3.65 -4.26
CA LEU A 188 -1.65 4.49 -3.12
C LEU A 188 -0.62 4.32 -2.00
N GLY A 189 0.12 5.39 -1.71
CA GLY A 189 1.30 5.33 -0.83
C GLY A 189 2.35 4.35 -1.37
N GLY A 190 2.88 3.49 -0.51
CA GLY A 190 3.78 2.39 -0.89
C GLY A 190 3.09 1.12 -1.42
N ARG A 191 1.75 1.14 -1.56
CA ARG A 191 0.96 -0.05 -1.91
C ARG A 191 0.41 0.01 -3.33
N THR A 192 0.28 -1.17 -3.93
CA THR A 192 -0.35 -1.38 -5.23
C THR A 192 -1.56 -2.29 -5.04
N LEU A 193 -2.73 -1.81 -5.46
CA LEU A 193 -4.00 -2.50 -5.38
C LEU A 193 -4.41 -2.92 -6.80
N ASN A 194 -4.89 -4.16 -6.94
CA ASN A 194 -5.26 -4.70 -8.24
C ASN A 194 -6.72 -5.15 -8.24
N ALA A 195 -7.41 -4.92 -9.34
CA ALA A 195 -8.71 -5.51 -9.64
C ALA A 195 -8.73 -5.95 -11.10
N SER A 196 -9.42 -7.05 -11.41
CA SER A 196 -9.49 -7.54 -12.78
C SER A 196 -10.90 -8.02 -13.12
N ALA A 197 -11.20 -8.03 -14.42
CA ALA A 197 -12.39 -8.64 -14.98
C ALA A 197 -12.03 -9.33 -16.30
N ALA A 198 -12.83 -10.32 -16.68
CA ALA A 198 -12.70 -11.02 -17.94
C ALA A 198 -14.08 -11.16 -18.59
N THR A 199 -14.10 -11.20 -19.92
CA THR A 199 -15.31 -11.49 -20.69
C THR A 199 -14.95 -12.24 -21.98
N THR A 200 -15.87 -13.04 -22.49
CA THR A 200 -15.67 -13.78 -23.73
C THR A 200 -16.03 -12.92 -24.94
N LEU A 201 -15.18 -12.94 -25.96
CA LEU A 201 -15.44 -12.28 -27.24
C LEU A 201 -16.22 -13.23 -28.16
N TRP A 202 -17.42 -12.80 -28.55
CA TRP A 202 -18.27 -13.53 -29.50
C TRP A 202 -18.23 -12.82 -30.85
N VAL A 203 -17.57 -13.44 -31.82
CA VAL A 203 -17.44 -12.92 -33.19
C VAL A 203 -18.46 -13.61 -34.10
N TRP A 204 -19.21 -12.83 -34.87
CA TRP A 204 -20.25 -13.26 -35.80
C TRP A 204 -19.83 -13.10 -37.27
#